data_AF-A0A815MZF4-F1
#
_entry.id   AF-A0A815MZF4-F1
#
_cell.length_a   1.000
_cell.length_b   1.000
_cell.length_c   1.000
_cell.angle_alpha   90.00
_cell.angle_beta   90.00
_cell.angle_gamma   90.00
#
_symmetry.space_group_name_H-M   'P 1'
#
loop_
_entity.id
_entity.type
_entity.pdbx_description
1 polymer ?
#
loop_
_entity_poly.entity_id
_entity_poly.type
_entity_poly.pdbx_seq_one_letter_code
_entity_poly.pdbx_strand_id
1 'polypeptide(L)'
;MSSIIHENSNSPRSDTSKSNIHIVIDNSNLFIGAQVGQGEDGKLNASIRISIGNLVNIIEENIEVHNIKTRIVGGSVPSRNARVWAEWKKCQYECLLGERSISNKEVFVDDMLHSQIQNLILKNKSSEDCKQHLILITGDGGKNGKRTNFPNIISLALNNKWTVDLWSWKASLSREFANIKKRHSPNMKINYLDTYRTEITFQEKQKQEQQDREQEQQNQQEQDQQGQEQEQEQQNQQEQDQKIKKKKKKKKKKKKNKIKINNNDSNKNNKMIYIYILWLILPLVILICSVIFIVFFKED
;
A
#
# COMPACT_ATOMS: atom_id res chain seq x y z
N MET A 1 66.96 -18.86 -18.38
CA MET A 1 65.97 -17.81 -18.70
C MET A 1 64.71 -18.51 -19.19
N SER A 2 63.80 -18.86 -18.27
CA SER A 2 62.55 -19.54 -18.58
C SER A 2 61.42 -18.53 -18.45
N SER A 3 60.80 -18.14 -19.56
CA SER A 3 59.64 -17.26 -19.58
C SER A 3 58.38 -18.06 -19.23
N ILE A 4 57.84 -17.79 -18.05
CA ILE A 4 56.51 -18.23 -17.64
C ILE A 4 55.50 -17.35 -18.38
N ILE A 5 54.78 -17.93 -19.34
CA ILE A 5 53.63 -17.30 -19.97
C ILE A 5 52.44 -17.54 -19.04
N HIS A 6 52.02 -16.50 -18.33
CA HIS A 6 50.74 -16.45 -17.65
C HIS A 6 49.64 -16.26 -18.69
N GLU A 7 48.96 -17.34 -19.09
CA GLU A 7 47.68 -17.24 -19.78
C GLU A 7 46.61 -16.80 -18.78
N ASN A 8 46.29 -15.50 -18.84
CA ASN A 8 45.17 -14.89 -18.15
C ASN A 8 43.94 -15.00 -19.07
N SER A 9 43.26 -16.14 -19.08
CA SER A 9 42.05 -16.36 -19.89
C SER A 9 40.77 -16.06 -19.10
N ASN A 10 40.56 -14.80 -18.70
CA ASN A 10 39.22 -14.31 -18.37
C ASN A 10 38.59 -13.76 -19.65
N SER A 11 38.15 -14.68 -20.52
CA SER A 11 37.24 -14.33 -21.61
C SER A 11 35.80 -14.41 -21.07
N PRO A 12 34.99 -13.35 -21.17
CA PRO A 12 33.57 -13.45 -20.87
C PRO A 12 32.93 -14.30 -21.96
N ARG A 13 32.61 -15.56 -21.64
CA ARG A 13 31.74 -16.37 -22.50
C ARG A 13 30.38 -15.67 -22.57
N SER A 14 30.18 -14.88 -23.62
CA SER A 14 28.87 -14.41 -24.06
C SER A 14 28.10 -15.59 -24.65
N ASP A 15 27.75 -16.56 -23.80
CA ASP A 15 26.81 -17.60 -24.16
C ASP A 15 25.41 -16.99 -23.95
N THR A 16 24.95 -16.25 -24.95
CA THR A 16 23.62 -15.61 -25.00
C THR A 16 22.51 -16.65 -25.20
N SER A 17 22.69 -17.87 -24.70
CA SER A 17 21.67 -18.91 -24.79
C SER A 17 20.48 -18.47 -23.94
N LYS A 18 19.34 -18.28 -24.59
CA LYS A 18 18.11 -17.88 -23.92
C LYS A 18 17.69 -19.01 -22.97
N SER A 19 17.25 -18.67 -21.76
CA SER A 19 16.72 -19.66 -20.83
C SER A 19 15.26 -19.39 -20.50
N ASN A 20 14.44 -20.42 -20.59
CA ASN A 20 13.10 -20.41 -20.04
C ASN A 20 13.13 -20.99 -18.63
N ILE A 21 12.63 -20.22 -17.67
CA ILE A 21 12.64 -20.57 -16.25
C ILE A 21 11.23 -20.89 -15.79
N HIS A 22 11.11 -22.04 -15.13
CA HIS A 22 9.87 -22.51 -14.53
C HIS A 22 10.09 -22.64 -13.03
N ILE A 23 9.28 -21.95 -12.23
CA ILE A 23 9.38 -21.93 -10.78
C ILE A 23 8.20 -22.68 -10.20
N VAL A 24 8.48 -23.70 -9.41
CA VAL A 24 7.48 -24.53 -8.75
C VAL A 24 7.79 -24.63 -7.26
N ILE A 25 6.79 -24.31 -6.43
CA ILE A 25 6.96 -24.22 -4.98
C ILE A 25 5.98 -25.18 -4.32
N ASP A 26 6.50 -26.05 -3.47
CA ASP A 26 5.71 -26.81 -2.51
C ASP A 26 5.56 -25.99 -1.22
N ASN A 27 4.40 -25.35 -1.06
CA ASN A 27 4.15 -24.45 0.05
C ASN A 27 4.15 -25.19 1.40
N SER A 28 3.64 -26.42 1.45
CA SER A 28 3.58 -27.21 2.69
C SER A 28 5.00 -27.52 3.17
N ASN A 29 5.87 -28.01 2.28
CA ASN A 29 7.27 -28.31 2.62
C ASN A 29 8.09 -27.05 2.95
N LEU A 30 7.83 -25.94 2.24
CA LEU A 30 8.46 -24.65 2.52
C LEU A 30 8.11 -24.15 3.94
N PHE A 31 6.82 -24.15 4.32
CA PHE A 31 6.37 -23.67 5.64
C PHE A 31 6.76 -24.60 6.78
N ILE A 32 6.55 -25.91 6.63
CA ILE A 32 6.90 -26.89 7.68
C ILE A 32 8.41 -26.86 7.94
N GLY A 33 9.24 -26.82 6.88
CA GLY A 33 10.68 -26.74 7.03
C GLY A 33 11.17 -25.47 7.74
N ALA A 34 10.49 -24.33 7.55
CA ALA A 34 10.82 -23.09 8.26
C ALA A 34 10.54 -23.18 9.77
N GLN A 35 9.59 -24.02 10.17
CA GLN A 35 9.19 -24.21 11.56
C GLN A 35 10.07 -25.22 12.30
N VAL A 36 10.80 -26.09 11.59
CA VAL A 36 11.80 -26.97 12.21
C VAL A 36 12.95 -26.08 12.73
N GLY A 37 13.07 -25.97 14.05
CA GLY A 37 14.07 -25.12 14.70
C GLY A 37 15.51 -25.59 14.42
N GLN A 38 16.46 -24.65 14.40
CA GLN A 38 17.90 -24.95 14.38
C GLN A 38 18.49 -25.20 15.79
N GLY A 39 17.68 -25.10 16.85
CA GLY A 39 18.15 -25.39 18.22
C GLY A 39 18.36 -26.88 18.47
N GLU A 40 19.22 -27.22 19.44
CA GLU A 40 19.59 -28.58 19.82
C GLU A 40 18.39 -29.49 20.15
N ASP A 41 17.26 -28.89 20.55
CA ASP A 41 16.03 -29.57 20.94
C ASP A 41 15.18 -30.11 19.77
N GLY A 42 15.43 -29.68 18.53
CA GLY A 42 14.62 -30.05 17.35
C GLY A 42 13.13 -29.68 17.41
N LYS A 43 12.73 -28.79 18.32
CA LYS A 43 11.32 -28.41 18.53
C LYS A 43 10.77 -27.56 17.37
N LEU A 44 9.54 -27.86 16.96
CA LEU A 44 8.81 -27.07 15.97
C LEU A 44 8.38 -25.72 16.56
N ASN A 45 8.76 -24.63 15.92
CA ASN A 45 8.27 -23.29 16.24
C ASN A 45 7.17 -22.87 15.25
N ALA A 46 5.94 -23.20 15.60
CA ALA A 46 4.75 -22.90 14.79
C ALA A 46 4.42 -21.39 14.71
N SER A 47 5.13 -20.50 15.42
CA SER A 47 4.95 -19.04 15.29
C SER A 47 5.71 -18.44 14.11
N ILE A 48 6.66 -19.20 13.53
CA ILE A 48 7.43 -18.78 12.37
C ILE A 48 6.53 -18.76 11.14
N ARG A 49 6.61 -17.65 10.40
CA ARG A 49 5.93 -17.38 9.14
C ARG A 49 6.98 -17.03 8.08
N ILE A 50 6.59 -17.08 6.81
CA ILE A 50 7.46 -16.78 5.68
C ILE A 50 7.02 -15.47 5.02
N SER A 51 7.99 -14.59 4.78
CA SER A 51 7.83 -13.39 3.97
C SER A 51 7.89 -13.79 2.49
N ILE A 52 6.72 -14.01 1.89
CA ILE A 52 6.61 -14.48 0.49
C ILE A 52 7.28 -13.51 -0.48
N GLY A 53 7.08 -12.19 -0.31
CA GLY A 53 7.74 -11.20 -1.17
C GLY A 53 9.26 -11.26 -1.11
N ASN A 54 9.84 -11.36 0.10
CA ASN A 54 11.30 -11.47 0.25
C ASN A 54 11.83 -12.78 -0.32
N LEU A 55 11.11 -13.89 -0.10
CA LEU A 55 11.47 -15.18 -0.69
C LEU A 55 11.49 -15.11 -2.21
N VAL A 56 10.46 -14.54 -2.84
CA VAL A 56 10.38 -14.37 -4.30
C VAL A 56 11.54 -13.51 -4.80
N ASN A 57 11.84 -12.40 -4.13
CA ASN A 57 12.97 -11.54 -4.49
C ASN A 57 14.32 -12.29 -4.48
N ILE A 58 14.50 -13.23 -3.54
CA ILE A 58 15.74 -14.02 -3.41
C ILE A 58 15.82 -15.13 -4.46
N ILE A 59 14.75 -15.90 -4.66
CA ILE A 59 14.78 -17.03 -5.61
C ILE A 59 14.78 -16.57 -7.08
N GLU A 60 14.22 -15.38 -7.34
CA GLU A 60 14.21 -14.75 -8.66
C GLU A 60 15.36 -13.74 -8.85
N GLU A 61 16.29 -13.67 -7.89
CA GLU A 61 17.41 -12.74 -7.96
C GLU A 61 18.25 -13.01 -9.20
N ASN A 62 18.60 -11.94 -9.95
CA ASN A 62 19.35 -12.00 -11.20
C ASN A 62 18.64 -12.74 -12.35
N ILE A 63 17.33 -13.01 -12.22
CA ILE A 63 16.52 -13.57 -13.31
C ILE A 63 15.80 -12.43 -14.04
N GLU A 64 16.04 -12.32 -15.34
CA GLU A 64 15.28 -11.38 -16.16
C GLU A 64 13.80 -11.82 -16.24
N VAL A 65 12.87 -10.92 -15.94
CA VAL A 65 11.44 -11.21 -15.85
C VAL A 65 10.90 -11.93 -17.10
N HIS A 66 11.40 -11.56 -18.29
CA HIS A 66 10.94 -12.15 -19.55
C HIS A 66 11.39 -13.61 -19.76
N ASN A 67 12.36 -14.09 -18.98
CA ASN A 67 12.81 -15.49 -18.99
C ASN A 67 11.93 -16.38 -18.10
N ILE A 68 11.18 -15.81 -17.17
CA ILE A 68 10.27 -16.56 -16.29
C ILE A 68 8.98 -16.88 -17.06
N LYS A 69 8.77 -18.17 -17.34
CA LYS A 69 7.62 -18.67 -18.11
C LYS A 69 6.51 -19.21 -17.24
N THR A 70 6.83 -19.63 -16.03
CA THR A 70 5.87 -20.27 -15.13
C THR A 70 6.20 -19.99 -13.68
N ARG A 71 5.18 -19.65 -12.90
CA ARG A 71 5.23 -19.51 -11.44
C ARG A 71 4.06 -20.28 -10.84
N ILE A 72 4.34 -21.42 -10.24
CA ILE A 72 3.33 -22.30 -9.63
C ILE A 72 3.67 -22.48 -8.16
N VAL A 73 2.67 -22.37 -7.30
CA VAL A 73 2.75 -22.78 -5.91
C VAL A 73 1.62 -23.75 -5.59
N GLY A 74 1.97 -24.90 -5.00
CA GLY A 74 1.03 -25.92 -4.57
C GLY A 74 0.88 -25.96 -3.05
N GLY A 75 -0.33 -26.22 -2.56
CA GLY A 75 -0.60 -26.53 -1.15
C GLY A 75 -2.08 -26.81 -0.89
N SER A 76 -2.40 -27.16 0.35
CA SER A 76 -3.81 -27.43 0.72
C SER A 76 -4.67 -26.17 0.88
N VAL A 77 -5.94 -26.25 0.46
CA VAL A 77 -6.97 -25.22 0.67
C VAL A 77 -7.11 -24.96 2.18
N PRO A 78 -7.16 -23.70 2.64
CA PRO A 78 -7.24 -23.44 4.06
C PRO A 78 -8.68 -23.16 4.49
N SER A 79 -9.07 -23.68 5.64
CA SER A 79 -10.21 -23.14 6.39
C SER A 79 -9.87 -21.83 7.14
N ARG A 80 -8.59 -21.37 7.16
CA ARG A 80 -8.14 -20.21 7.97
C ARG A 80 -7.07 -19.26 7.39
N ASN A 81 -6.44 -19.53 6.25
CA ASN A 81 -5.23 -18.83 5.75
C ASN A 81 -5.37 -18.26 4.33
N ALA A 82 -6.45 -17.55 4.03
CA ALA A 82 -6.63 -16.88 2.73
C ALA A 82 -5.50 -15.87 2.42
N ARG A 83 -4.87 -15.28 3.46
CA ARG A 83 -3.81 -14.27 3.32
C ARG A 83 -2.55 -14.80 2.64
N VAL A 84 -2.12 -16.04 2.95
CA VAL A 84 -0.92 -16.65 2.34
C VAL A 84 -1.06 -16.72 0.82
N TRP A 85 -2.22 -17.19 0.34
CA TRP A 85 -2.50 -17.29 -1.09
C TRP A 85 -2.66 -15.93 -1.76
N ALA A 86 -3.17 -14.93 -1.04
CA ALA A 86 -3.23 -13.57 -1.55
C ALA A 86 -1.80 -13.01 -1.79
N GLU A 87 -0.86 -13.26 -0.90
CA GLU A 87 0.55 -12.84 -1.07
C GLU A 87 1.23 -13.54 -2.25
N TRP A 88 1.02 -14.84 -2.43
CA TRP A 88 1.50 -15.55 -3.62
C TRP A 88 0.93 -14.97 -4.93
N LYS A 89 -0.38 -14.67 -4.96
CA LYS A 89 -1.04 -14.05 -6.11
C LYS A 89 -0.52 -12.64 -6.38
N LYS A 90 -0.22 -11.84 -5.34
CA LYS A 90 0.44 -10.52 -5.49
C LYS A 90 1.81 -10.65 -6.17
N CYS A 91 2.52 -11.75 -5.93
CA CYS A 91 3.78 -12.09 -6.59
C CYS A 91 3.58 -12.79 -7.94
N GLN A 92 2.37 -12.79 -8.51
CA GLN A 92 2.03 -13.38 -9.81
C GLN A 92 2.22 -14.92 -9.88
N TYR A 93 2.12 -15.62 -8.76
CA TYR A 93 2.11 -17.09 -8.74
C TYR A 93 0.69 -17.64 -8.94
N GLU A 94 0.58 -18.64 -9.81
CA GLU A 94 -0.59 -19.49 -9.90
C GLU A 94 -0.65 -20.41 -8.67
N CYS A 95 -1.74 -20.29 -7.90
CA CYS A 95 -1.95 -21.09 -6.69
C CYS A 95 -2.79 -22.32 -7.01
N LEU A 96 -2.18 -23.49 -6.94
CA LEU A 96 -2.84 -24.78 -7.13
C LEU A 96 -3.19 -25.37 -5.77
N LEU A 97 -4.49 -25.43 -5.48
CA LEU A 97 -4.98 -25.78 -4.14
C LEU A 97 -5.68 -27.13 -4.13
N GLY A 98 -5.22 -28.05 -3.28
CA GLY A 98 -5.86 -29.35 -3.07
C GLY A 98 -6.87 -29.33 -1.92
N GLU A 99 -8.00 -30.02 -2.08
CA GLU A 99 -8.95 -30.24 -0.98
C GLU A 99 -8.35 -31.16 0.10
N ARG A 100 -8.74 -30.94 1.36
CA ARG A 100 -8.39 -31.85 2.46
C ARG A 100 -9.44 -32.95 2.54
N SER A 101 -9.00 -34.20 2.69
CA SER A 101 -9.92 -35.31 2.96
C SER A 101 -10.67 -35.12 4.28
N ILE A 102 -11.73 -35.90 4.50
CA ILE A 102 -12.45 -36.04 5.79
C ILE A 102 -11.48 -36.30 6.96
N SER A 103 -10.31 -36.90 6.69
CA SER A 103 -9.26 -37.16 7.68
C SER A 103 -8.31 -35.97 7.96
N ASN A 104 -8.59 -34.78 7.42
CA ASN A 104 -7.73 -33.58 7.44
C ASN A 104 -6.32 -33.76 6.83
N LYS A 105 -6.04 -34.91 6.21
CA LYS A 105 -4.83 -35.09 5.42
C LYS A 105 -4.99 -34.42 4.06
N GLU A 106 -3.96 -33.67 3.68
CA GLU A 106 -3.77 -33.14 2.33
C GLU A 106 -3.77 -34.32 1.35
N VAL A 107 -4.60 -34.23 0.32
CA VAL A 107 -4.67 -35.27 -0.71
C VAL A 107 -4.24 -34.67 -2.03
N PHE A 108 -3.32 -35.36 -2.71
CA PHE A 108 -2.93 -35.12 -4.11
C PHE A 108 -2.22 -33.81 -4.45
N VAL A 109 -1.77 -32.99 -3.48
CA VAL A 109 -0.99 -31.79 -3.82
C VAL A 109 0.35 -32.14 -4.46
N ASP A 110 1.07 -33.11 -3.90
CA ASP A 110 2.32 -33.60 -4.51
C ASP A 110 2.06 -34.14 -5.92
N ASP A 111 1.05 -35.01 -6.07
CA ASP A 111 0.68 -35.61 -7.36
C ASP A 111 0.29 -34.54 -8.39
N MET A 112 -0.38 -33.46 -7.96
CA MET A 112 -0.70 -32.30 -8.80
C MET A 112 0.56 -31.54 -9.22
N LEU A 113 1.45 -31.22 -8.29
CA LEU A 113 2.71 -30.54 -8.61
C LEU A 113 3.59 -31.39 -9.54
N HIS A 114 3.68 -32.69 -9.29
CA HIS A 114 4.38 -33.64 -10.16
C HIS A 114 3.79 -33.63 -11.57
N SER A 115 2.46 -33.66 -11.70
CA SER A 115 1.76 -33.60 -13.00
C SER A 115 2.05 -32.29 -13.74
N GLN A 116 2.04 -31.16 -13.04
CA GLN A 116 2.38 -29.86 -13.64
C GLN A 116 3.80 -29.84 -14.17
N ILE A 117 4.78 -30.30 -13.39
CA ILE A 117 6.18 -30.34 -13.82
C ILE A 117 6.33 -31.28 -15.03
N GLN A 118 5.69 -32.45 -15.01
CA GLN A 118 5.70 -33.37 -16.16
C GLN A 118 5.14 -32.70 -17.42
N ASN A 119 4.01 -32.00 -17.31
CA ASN A 119 3.42 -31.26 -18.43
C ASN A 119 4.35 -30.16 -18.95
N LEU A 120 5.07 -29.46 -18.07
CA LEU A 120 6.08 -28.47 -18.47
C LEU A 120 7.23 -29.12 -19.25
N ILE A 121 7.75 -30.27 -18.79
CA ILE A 121 8.82 -31.02 -19.46
C ILE A 121 8.38 -31.57 -20.82
N LEU A 122 7.11 -31.99 -20.94
CA LEU A 122 6.55 -32.47 -22.21
C LEU A 122 6.40 -31.34 -23.23
N LYS A 123 5.89 -30.19 -22.80
CA LYS A 123 5.61 -29.03 -23.67
C LYS A 123 6.87 -28.24 -24.05
N ASN A 124 7.88 -28.21 -23.18
CA ASN A 124 9.06 -27.37 -23.38
C ASN A 124 10.31 -28.25 -23.54
N LYS A 125 10.77 -28.41 -24.78
CA LYS A 125 12.00 -29.15 -25.09
C LYS A 125 13.21 -28.23 -25.01
N SER A 126 14.25 -28.70 -24.31
CA SER A 126 15.55 -28.02 -24.26
C SER A 126 16.26 -28.19 -25.60
N SER A 127 16.67 -27.09 -26.23
CA SER A 127 17.41 -27.06 -27.49
C SER A 127 18.77 -26.39 -27.32
N GLU A 128 19.53 -26.22 -28.41
CA GLU A 128 20.77 -25.43 -28.39
C GLU A 128 20.47 -23.95 -28.15
N ASP A 129 19.44 -23.41 -28.81
CA ASP A 129 19.07 -21.99 -28.73
C ASP A 129 18.30 -21.60 -27.46
N CYS A 130 17.61 -22.56 -26.82
CA CYS A 130 16.76 -22.29 -25.66
C CYS A 130 16.84 -23.40 -24.61
N LYS A 131 17.54 -23.11 -23.52
CA LYS A 131 17.66 -24.02 -22.38
C LYS A 131 16.45 -23.90 -21.46
N GLN A 132 16.03 -25.02 -20.89
CA GLN A 132 14.98 -25.03 -19.87
C GLN A 132 15.61 -25.16 -18.48
N HIS A 133 15.09 -24.40 -17.53
CA HIS A 133 15.56 -24.36 -16.15
C HIS A 133 14.37 -24.51 -15.19
N LEU A 134 14.47 -25.43 -14.25
CA LEU A 134 13.47 -25.65 -13.20
C LEU A 134 14.03 -25.16 -11.85
N ILE A 135 13.36 -24.19 -11.25
CA ILE A 135 13.55 -23.83 -9.85
C ILE A 135 12.47 -24.55 -9.06
N LEU A 136 12.88 -25.47 -8.18
CA LEU A 136 11.95 -26.25 -7.37
C LEU A 136 12.23 -25.98 -5.89
N ILE A 137 11.20 -25.60 -5.13
CA ILE A 137 11.30 -25.46 -3.67
C ILE A 137 10.59 -26.63 -3.01
N THR A 138 11.37 -27.55 -2.44
CA THR A 138 10.86 -28.68 -1.64
C THR A 138 12.00 -29.30 -0.81
N GLY A 139 11.66 -29.98 0.28
CA GLY A 139 12.58 -30.87 1.00
C GLY A 139 12.23 -32.35 0.85
N ASP A 140 11.04 -32.65 0.35
CA ASP A 140 10.53 -34.01 0.38
C ASP A 140 11.15 -34.87 -0.72
N GLY A 141 11.92 -35.88 -0.29
CA GLY A 141 12.40 -36.96 -1.14
C GLY A 141 11.78 -38.30 -0.79
N GLY A 142 10.61 -38.29 -0.15
CA GLY A 142 9.88 -39.46 0.29
C GLY A 142 9.56 -40.42 -0.85
N LYS A 143 9.66 -41.71 -0.55
CA LYS A 143 9.19 -42.76 -1.48
C LYS A 143 7.69 -42.95 -1.26
N ASN A 144 6.89 -42.39 -2.16
CA ASN A 144 5.41 -42.50 -2.12
C ASN A 144 4.91 -43.87 -2.67
N GLY A 145 5.58 -44.97 -2.30
CA GLY A 145 5.28 -46.30 -2.81
C GLY A 145 5.40 -46.40 -4.34
N LYS A 146 4.30 -46.75 -5.03
CA LYS A 146 4.22 -46.83 -6.52
C LYS A 146 3.91 -45.47 -7.18
N ARG A 147 3.74 -44.39 -6.42
CA ARG A 147 3.45 -43.05 -6.96
C ARG A 147 4.71 -42.29 -7.33
N THR A 148 4.52 -41.20 -8.06
CA THR A 148 5.60 -40.26 -8.37
C THR A 148 6.05 -39.51 -7.12
N ASN A 149 7.30 -39.05 -7.13
CA ASN A 149 7.92 -38.27 -6.06
C ASN A 149 8.86 -37.22 -6.66
N PHE A 150 9.21 -36.18 -5.91
CA PHE A 150 10.08 -35.11 -6.40
C PHE A 150 11.44 -35.60 -6.93
N PRO A 151 12.13 -36.57 -6.30
CA PRO A 151 13.35 -37.18 -6.87
C PRO A 151 13.18 -37.70 -8.30
N ASN A 152 12.08 -38.40 -8.58
CA ASN A 152 11.75 -38.91 -9.91
C ASN A 152 11.48 -37.78 -10.91
N ILE A 153 10.78 -36.73 -10.46
CA ILE A 153 10.45 -35.56 -11.30
C ILE A 153 11.71 -34.75 -11.65
N ILE A 154 12.60 -34.51 -10.68
CA ILE A 154 13.89 -33.86 -10.93
C ILE A 154 14.72 -34.69 -11.91
N SER A 155 14.80 -36.01 -11.70
CA SER A 155 15.53 -36.90 -12.61
C SER A 155 14.93 -36.86 -14.02
N LEU A 156 13.60 -36.79 -14.16
CA LEU A 156 12.93 -36.64 -15.45
C LEU A 156 13.30 -35.33 -16.15
N ALA A 157 13.34 -34.20 -15.43
CA ALA A 157 13.77 -32.92 -15.99
C ALA A 157 15.22 -32.97 -16.49
N LEU A 158 16.12 -33.49 -15.65
CA LEU A 158 17.55 -33.61 -15.96
C LEU A 158 17.80 -34.54 -17.17
N ASN A 159 17.08 -35.65 -17.26
CA ASN A 159 17.12 -36.55 -18.42
C ASN A 159 16.62 -35.89 -19.71
N ASN A 160 15.79 -34.85 -19.61
CA ASN A 160 15.35 -34.03 -20.75
C ASN A 160 16.27 -32.83 -21.02
N LYS A 161 17.51 -32.86 -20.50
CA LYS A 161 18.53 -31.79 -20.67
C LYS A 161 18.08 -30.44 -20.08
N TRP A 162 17.20 -30.46 -19.08
CA TRP A 162 16.94 -29.27 -18.26
C TRP A 162 18.06 -29.10 -17.24
N THR A 163 18.17 -27.90 -16.69
CA THR A 163 18.93 -27.65 -15.45
C THR A 163 17.96 -27.46 -14.30
N VAL A 164 18.40 -27.79 -13.08
CA VAL A 164 17.53 -27.76 -11.89
C VAL A 164 18.24 -27.08 -10.72
N ASP A 165 17.58 -26.07 -10.16
CA ASP A 165 17.95 -25.45 -8.89
C ASP A 165 16.94 -25.88 -7.82
N LEU A 166 17.37 -26.81 -6.95
CA LEU A 166 16.57 -27.27 -5.82
C LEU A 166 16.83 -26.37 -4.61
N TRP A 167 15.81 -25.68 -4.14
CA TRP A 167 15.86 -24.89 -2.91
C TRP A 167 15.19 -25.64 -1.76
N SER A 168 15.86 -25.70 -0.62
CA SER A 168 15.35 -26.43 0.54
C SER A 168 15.88 -25.89 1.85
N TRP A 169 15.15 -26.15 2.93
CA TRP A 169 15.69 -26.06 4.28
C TRP A 169 16.62 -27.24 4.52
N LYS A 170 17.83 -26.99 5.04
CA LYS A 170 18.86 -28.03 5.25
C LYS A 170 18.35 -29.18 6.12
N ALA A 171 17.57 -28.87 7.16
CA ALA A 171 16.99 -29.87 8.06
C ALA A 171 15.91 -30.74 7.40
N SER A 172 15.27 -30.25 6.33
CA SER A 172 14.19 -30.96 5.62
C SER A 172 14.68 -31.64 4.35
N LEU A 173 15.89 -31.37 3.87
CA LEU A 173 16.41 -31.89 2.61
C LEU A 173 16.67 -33.41 2.70
N SER A 174 15.94 -34.18 1.89
CA SER A 174 16.23 -35.62 1.72
C SER A 174 17.63 -35.86 1.14
N ARG A 175 18.32 -36.87 1.69
CA ARG A 175 19.65 -37.33 1.21
C ARG A 175 19.62 -37.81 -0.25
N GLU A 176 18.46 -38.22 -0.75
CA GLU A 176 18.33 -38.69 -2.14
C GLU A 176 18.69 -37.60 -3.16
N PHE A 177 18.42 -36.32 -2.85
CA PHE A 177 18.79 -35.22 -3.73
C PHE A 177 20.30 -35.06 -3.88
N ALA A 178 21.09 -35.40 -2.85
CA ALA A 178 22.55 -35.43 -2.97
C ALA A 178 23.02 -36.51 -3.96
N ASN A 179 22.36 -37.67 -3.98
CA ASN A 179 22.65 -38.75 -4.94
C ASN A 179 22.30 -38.33 -6.37
N ILE A 180 21.17 -37.65 -6.57
CA ILE A 180 20.77 -37.12 -7.88
C ILE A 180 21.78 -36.06 -8.34
N LYS A 181 22.13 -35.09 -7.48
CA LYS A 181 23.11 -34.05 -7.80
C LYS A 181 24.45 -34.66 -8.24
N LYS A 182 24.94 -35.69 -7.54
CA LYS A 182 26.19 -36.38 -7.90
C LYS A 182 26.11 -37.02 -9.30
N ARG A 183 24.98 -37.62 -9.67
CA ARG A 183 24.77 -38.28 -10.96
C ARG A 183 24.59 -37.31 -12.13
N HIS A 184 24.01 -36.14 -11.87
CA HIS A 184 23.62 -35.18 -12.91
C HIS A 184 24.40 -33.86 -12.86
N SER A 185 25.52 -33.81 -12.14
CA SER A 185 26.40 -32.64 -12.14
C SER A 185 26.95 -32.36 -13.55
N PRO A 186 27.00 -31.11 -14.03
CA PRO A 186 26.74 -29.86 -13.32
C PRO A 186 25.28 -29.34 -13.41
N ASN A 187 24.37 -30.10 -14.00
CA ASN A 187 23.02 -29.64 -14.34
C ASN A 187 22.06 -29.52 -13.14
N MET A 188 22.48 -29.87 -11.94
CA MET A 188 21.69 -29.72 -10.71
C MET A 188 22.45 -28.95 -9.63
N LYS A 189 21.80 -27.95 -9.05
CA LYS A 189 22.26 -27.23 -7.86
C LYS A 189 21.30 -27.46 -6.69
N ILE A 190 21.85 -27.35 -5.49
CA ILE A 190 21.08 -27.37 -4.24
C ILE A 190 21.43 -26.09 -3.50
N ASN A 191 20.41 -25.27 -3.26
CA ASN A 191 20.48 -23.98 -2.59
C ASN A 191 19.77 -24.09 -1.23
N TYR A 192 20.40 -23.56 -0.18
CA TYR A 192 19.86 -23.66 1.18
C TYR A 192 19.15 -22.37 1.59
N LEU A 193 17.86 -22.49 1.93
CA LEU A 193 17.04 -21.38 2.44
C LEU A 193 17.54 -20.85 3.78
N ASP A 194 18.28 -21.67 4.54
CA ASP A 194 18.90 -21.29 5.81
C ASP A 194 19.81 -20.06 5.69
N THR A 195 20.47 -19.88 4.54
CA THR A 195 21.33 -18.72 4.25
C THR A 195 20.57 -17.39 4.36
N TYR A 196 19.26 -17.41 4.09
CA TYR A 196 18.41 -16.23 4.03
C TYR A 196 17.30 -16.24 5.09
N ARG A 197 17.46 -17.06 6.13
CA ARG A 197 16.39 -17.32 7.11
C ARG A 197 15.91 -16.05 7.77
N THR A 198 16.81 -15.13 8.10
CA THR A 198 16.51 -13.84 8.74
C THR A 198 15.69 -12.91 7.85
N GLU A 199 15.87 -12.99 6.54
CA GLU A 199 15.22 -12.15 5.54
C GLU A 199 13.86 -12.70 5.14
N ILE A 200 13.72 -14.02 5.09
CA ILE A 200 12.52 -14.69 4.58
C ILE A 200 11.59 -15.18 5.70
N THR A 201 11.97 -15.11 6.97
CA THR A 201 11.12 -15.54 8.08
C THR A 201 10.84 -14.43 9.09
N PHE A 202 9.68 -14.48 9.72
CA PHE A 202 9.29 -13.58 10.81
C PHE A 202 8.40 -14.31 11.82
N GLN A 203 8.31 -13.79 13.05
CA GLN A 203 7.38 -14.30 14.05
C GLN A 203 6.02 -13.59 13.94
N GLU A 204 4.93 -14.34 13.95
CA GLU A 204 3.57 -13.79 13.77
C GLU A 204 3.22 -12.66 14.75
N LYS A 205 3.66 -12.74 16.01
CA LYS A 205 3.45 -11.67 17.01
C LYS A 205 4.10 -10.35 16.61
N GLN A 206 5.33 -10.40 16.08
CA GLN A 206 6.09 -9.19 15.73
C GLN A 206 5.44 -8.40 14.57
N LYS A 207 4.78 -9.09 13.64
CA LYS A 207 4.11 -8.43 12.50
C LYS A 207 2.77 -7.81 12.88
N GLN A 208 2.03 -8.42 13.82
CA GLN A 208 0.82 -7.80 14.37
C GLN A 208 1.17 -6.54 15.14
N GLU A 209 2.16 -6.61 16.04
CA GLU A 209 2.65 -5.43 16.79
C GLU A 209 3.18 -4.32 15.86
N GLN A 210 3.83 -4.68 14.75
CA GLN A 210 4.27 -3.69 13.77
C GLN A 210 3.08 -3.05 13.02
N GLN A 211 2.07 -3.83 12.64
CA GLN A 211 0.84 -3.32 12.01
C GLN A 211 0.04 -2.44 12.95
N ASP A 212 -0.08 -2.84 14.21
CA ASP A 212 -0.76 -2.05 15.24
C ASP A 212 -0.05 -0.71 15.46
N ARG A 213 1.30 -0.70 15.51
CA ARG A 213 2.10 0.54 15.59
C ARG A 213 1.94 1.44 14.35
N GLU A 214 1.93 0.86 13.15
CA GLU A 214 1.72 1.62 11.91
C GLU A 214 0.31 2.23 11.86
N GLN A 215 -0.70 1.49 12.31
CA GLN A 215 -2.09 1.96 12.36
C GLN A 215 -2.30 3.04 13.44
N GLU A 216 -1.67 2.90 14.61
CA GLU A 216 -1.65 3.95 15.64
C GLU A 216 -1.03 5.25 15.13
N GLN A 217 0.07 5.16 14.37
CA GLN A 217 0.70 6.35 13.77
C GLN A 217 -0.20 7.04 12.75
N GLN A 218 -0.91 6.28 11.91
CA GLN A 218 -1.87 6.85 10.96
C GLN A 218 -3.05 7.53 11.66
N ASN A 219 -3.63 6.89 12.66
CA ASN A 219 -4.73 7.46 13.44
C ASN A 219 -4.31 8.75 14.16
N GLN A 220 -3.07 8.80 14.68
CA GLN A 220 -2.53 10.00 15.31
C GLN A 220 -2.40 11.15 14.30
N GLN A 221 -1.89 10.87 13.09
CA GLN A 221 -1.78 11.87 12.02
C GLN A 221 -3.14 12.40 11.57
N GLU A 222 -4.16 11.55 11.48
CA GLU A 222 -5.52 11.98 11.14
C GLU A 222 -6.14 12.86 12.24
N GLN A 223 -5.92 12.52 13.52
CA GLN A 223 -6.38 13.35 14.64
C GLN A 223 -5.70 14.72 14.66
N ASP A 224 -4.40 14.77 14.40
CA ASP A 224 -3.65 16.02 14.33
C ASP A 224 -4.14 16.90 13.17
N GLN A 225 -4.44 16.32 12.00
CA GLN A 225 -5.01 17.03 10.86
C GLN A 225 -6.42 17.57 11.17
N GLN A 226 -7.29 16.76 11.77
CA GLN A 226 -8.63 17.20 12.17
C GLN A 226 -8.56 18.32 13.22
N GLY A 227 -7.61 18.25 14.16
CA GLY A 227 -7.36 19.31 15.13
C GLY A 227 -6.96 20.63 14.46
N GLN A 228 -6.05 20.58 13.49
CA GLN A 228 -5.62 21.75 12.73
C GLN A 228 -6.76 22.36 11.90
N GLU A 229 -7.59 21.54 11.25
CA GLU A 229 -8.75 22.01 10.51
C GLU A 229 -9.77 22.70 11.43
N GLN A 230 -10.07 22.11 12.59
CA GLN A 230 -10.98 22.72 13.57
C GLN A 230 -10.45 24.05 14.12
N GLU A 231 -9.15 24.14 14.41
CA GLU A 231 -8.53 25.40 14.83
C GLU A 231 -8.63 26.46 13.72
N GLN A 232 -8.40 26.08 12.47
CA GLN A 232 -8.49 26.98 11.34
C GLN A 232 -9.93 27.47 11.10
N GLU A 233 -10.93 26.59 11.23
CA GLU A 233 -12.34 26.95 11.19
C GLU A 233 -12.72 27.94 12.31
N GLN A 234 -12.26 27.69 13.54
CA GLN A 234 -12.50 28.60 14.67
C GLN A 234 -11.88 29.97 14.43
N GLN A 235 -10.64 30.03 13.92
CA GLN A 235 -9.99 31.30 13.58
C GLN A 235 -10.77 32.04 12.48
N ASN A 236 -11.19 31.34 11.43
CA ASN A 236 -11.99 31.90 10.35
C ASN A 236 -13.33 32.45 10.86
N GLN A 237 -14.02 31.73 11.74
CA GLN A 237 -15.27 32.17 12.35
C GLN A 237 -15.07 33.43 13.20
N GLN A 238 -14.02 33.45 14.03
CA GLN A 238 -13.66 34.62 14.84
C GLN A 238 -13.36 35.84 13.96
N GLU A 239 -12.64 35.67 12.85
CA GLU A 239 -12.40 36.75 11.89
C GLU A 239 -13.69 37.28 11.28
N GLN A 240 -14.60 36.40 10.86
CA GLN A 240 -15.89 36.80 10.28
C GLN A 240 -16.72 37.60 11.29
N ASP A 241 -16.78 37.16 12.54
CA ASP A 241 -17.49 37.84 13.61
C ASP A 241 -16.91 39.23 13.89
N GLN A 242 -15.58 39.35 13.88
CA GLN A 242 -14.92 40.65 14.00
C GLN A 242 -15.27 41.57 12.81
N LYS A 243 -15.28 41.06 11.58
CA LYS A 243 -15.69 41.80 10.38
C LYS A 243 -17.15 42.27 10.48
N ILE A 244 -18.07 41.42 10.96
CA ILE A 244 -19.48 41.76 11.19
C ILE A 244 -19.62 42.85 12.27
N LYS A 245 -18.94 42.71 13.41
CA LYS A 245 -18.93 43.71 14.49
C LYS A 245 -18.43 45.07 13.99
N LYS A 246 -17.36 45.10 13.19
CA LYS A 246 -16.83 46.32 12.54
C LYS A 246 -17.87 46.96 11.59
N LYS A 247 -18.55 46.17 10.75
CA LYS A 247 -19.63 46.64 9.86
C LYS A 247 -20.83 47.23 10.63
N LYS A 248 -21.28 46.56 11.70
CA LYS A 248 -22.37 47.06 12.58
C LYS A 248 -22.01 48.39 13.24
N LYS A 249 -20.77 48.54 13.76
CA LYS A 249 -20.28 49.81 14.33
C LYS A 249 -20.27 50.95 13.28
N LYS A 250 -19.80 50.69 12.05
CA LYS A 250 -19.83 51.67 10.94
C LYS A 250 -21.26 52.10 10.59
N LYS A 251 -22.23 51.16 10.50
CA LYS A 251 -23.64 51.48 10.25
C LYS A 251 -24.26 52.34 11.37
N LYS A 252 -23.98 52.03 12.66
CA LYS A 252 -24.44 52.85 13.79
C LYS A 252 -23.86 54.28 13.75
N LYS A 253 -22.58 54.46 13.41
CA LYS A 253 -21.96 55.79 13.21
C LYS A 253 -22.64 56.56 12.07
N LYS A 254 -22.88 55.94 10.91
CA LYS A 254 -23.59 56.56 9.78
C LYS A 254 -25.02 56.98 10.17
N LYS A 255 -25.76 56.15 10.91
CA LYS A 255 -27.12 56.47 11.38
C LYS A 255 -27.12 57.64 12.37
N LYS A 256 -26.17 57.70 13.31
CA LYS A 256 -26.00 58.85 14.22
C LYS A 256 -25.67 60.15 13.48
N ASN A 257 -24.81 60.09 12.46
CA ASN A 257 -24.50 61.27 11.64
C ASN A 257 -25.71 61.72 10.81
N LYS A 258 -26.51 60.79 10.26
CA LYS A 258 -27.74 61.12 9.52
C LYS A 258 -28.79 61.78 10.42
N ILE A 259 -28.93 61.34 11.67
CA ILE A 259 -29.82 61.98 12.66
C ILE A 259 -29.33 63.39 13.02
N LYS A 260 -28.01 63.61 13.17
CA LYS A 260 -27.45 64.95 13.38
C LYS A 260 -27.71 65.91 12.21
N ILE A 261 -27.70 65.42 10.97
CA ILE A 261 -28.01 66.23 9.78
C ILE A 261 -29.49 66.64 9.76
N ASN A 262 -30.41 65.69 10.01
CA ASN A 262 -31.86 65.99 10.04
C ASN A 262 -32.26 66.99 11.14
N ASN A 263 -31.58 66.96 12.30
CA ASN A 263 -31.86 67.93 13.37
C ASN A 263 -31.37 69.36 13.05
N ASN A 264 -30.40 69.50 12.14
CA ASN A 264 -30.01 70.82 11.64
C ASN A 264 -31.00 71.37 10.61
N ASP A 265 -31.64 70.50 9.81
CA ASP A 265 -32.64 70.91 8.83
C ASP A 265 -33.98 71.31 9.47
N SER A 266 -34.40 70.66 10.58
CA SER A 266 -35.63 71.06 11.30
C SER A 266 -35.50 72.44 11.95
N ASN A 267 -34.29 72.85 12.34
CA ASN A 267 -34.04 74.16 12.94
C ASN A 267 -34.06 75.31 11.90
N LYS A 268 -33.78 75.01 10.62
CA LYS A 268 -33.98 75.97 9.52
C LYS A 268 -35.45 76.18 9.17
N ASN A 269 -36.26 75.12 9.20
CA ASN A 269 -37.70 75.22 8.88
C ASN A 269 -38.48 76.00 9.92
N ASN A 270 -38.12 75.91 11.21
CA ASN A 270 -38.76 76.69 12.26
C ASN A 270 -38.47 78.20 12.12
N LYS A 271 -37.25 78.59 11.71
CA LYS A 271 -36.92 80.01 11.46
C LYS A 271 -37.71 80.62 10.29
N MET A 272 -37.99 79.84 9.25
CA MET A 272 -38.82 80.30 8.13
C MET A 272 -40.27 80.54 8.53
N ILE A 273 -40.85 79.69 9.39
CA ILE A 273 -42.23 79.83 9.87
C ILE A 273 -42.43 81.13 10.67
N TYR A 274 -41.50 81.51 11.54
CA TYR A 274 -41.59 82.76 12.29
C TYR A 274 -41.55 84.02 11.39
N ILE A 275 -40.78 83.98 10.30
CA ILE A 275 -40.71 85.08 9.33
C ILE A 275 -42.07 85.27 8.62
N TYR A 276 -42.74 84.17 8.23
CA TYR A 276 -44.07 84.23 7.61
C TYR A 276 -45.16 84.74 8.56
N ILE A 277 -45.13 84.32 9.83
CA ILE A 277 -46.08 84.80 10.85
C ILE A 277 -45.88 86.30 11.09
N LEU A 278 -44.64 86.78 11.16
CA LEU A 278 -44.34 88.20 11.32
C LEU A 278 -44.84 89.03 10.12
N TRP A 279 -44.70 88.52 8.90
CA TRP A 279 -45.22 89.14 7.67
C TRP A 279 -46.75 89.20 7.59
N LEU A 280 -47.45 88.23 8.18
CA LEU A 280 -48.92 88.19 8.21
C LEU A 280 -49.51 89.15 9.25
N ILE A 281 -48.86 89.33 10.39
CA ILE A 281 -49.36 90.17 11.49
C ILE A 281 -49.10 91.66 11.23
N LEU A 282 -47.98 92.01 10.59
CA LEU A 282 -47.60 93.40 10.33
C LEU A 282 -48.66 94.24 9.57
N PRO A 283 -49.26 93.77 8.46
CA PRO A 283 -50.31 94.54 7.76
C PRO A 283 -51.60 94.65 8.59
N LEU A 284 -51.89 93.67 9.45
CA LEU A 284 -53.07 93.70 10.32
C LEU A 284 -52.90 94.78 11.41
N VAL A 285 -51.70 94.91 11.96
CA VAL A 285 -51.36 95.99 12.90
C VAL A 285 -51.43 97.36 12.23
N ILE A 286 -50.90 97.49 11.00
CA ILE A 286 -51.01 98.73 10.21
C ILE A 286 -52.47 99.10 9.96
N LEU A 287 -53.31 98.11 9.61
CA LEU A 287 -54.75 98.31 9.41
C LEU A 287 -55.44 98.81 10.68
N ILE A 288 -55.16 98.18 11.82
CA ILE A 288 -55.71 98.60 13.12
C ILE A 288 -55.25 100.02 13.47
N CYS A 289 -53.97 100.35 13.27
CA CYS A 289 -53.47 101.70 13.47
C CYS A 289 -54.13 102.72 12.54
N SER A 290 -54.38 102.38 11.27
CA SER A 290 -55.09 103.27 10.34
C SER A 290 -56.55 103.50 10.72
N VAL A 291 -57.25 102.49 11.25
CA VAL A 291 -58.63 102.63 11.76
C VAL A 291 -58.65 103.52 12.99
N ILE A 292 -57.73 103.33 13.93
CA ILE A 292 -57.59 104.18 15.12
C ILE A 292 -57.28 105.63 14.70
N PHE A 293 -56.38 105.83 13.74
CA PHE A 293 -56.04 107.16 13.24
C PHE A 293 -57.24 107.87 12.59
N ILE A 294 -58.04 107.15 11.79
CA ILE A 294 -59.27 107.68 11.18
C ILE A 294 -60.32 108.05 12.24
N VAL A 295 -60.44 107.26 13.31
CA VAL A 295 -61.39 107.54 14.40
C VAL A 295 -60.96 108.75 15.22
N PHE A 296 -59.66 108.96 15.42
CA PHE A 296 -59.16 110.07 16.24
C PHE A 296 -58.99 111.40 15.49
N PHE A 297 -58.93 111.41 14.15
CA PHE A 297 -58.65 112.61 13.35
C PHE A 297 -59.80 113.05 12.42
N LYS A 298 -61.02 112.53 12.62
CA LYS A 298 -62.20 112.92 11.83
C LYS A 298 -63.16 113.77 12.66
N GLU A 299 -62.69 114.91 13.13
CA GLU A 299 -63.50 116.02 13.62
C GLU A 299 -62.69 117.32 13.49
N ASP A 300 -62.89 118.00 12.37
CA ASP A 300 -62.90 119.46 12.20
C ASP A 300 -63.68 119.78 10.90
#